data_AF-A0A1Q7GD53-F1
#
_entry.id   AF-A0A1Q7GD53-F1
#
_cell.length_a   1.000
_cell.length_b   1.000
_cell.length_c   1.000
_cell.angle_alpha   90.00
_cell.angle_beta   90.00
_cell.angle_gamma   90.00
#
_symmetry.space_group_name_H-M   'P 1'
#
loop_
_entity.id
_entity.type
_entity.pdbx_description
1 polymer ?
#
loop_
_entity_poly.entity_id
_entity_poly.type
_entity_poly.pdbx_seq_one_letter_code
_entity_poly.pdbx_strand_id
1 'polypeptide(L)'
;MAVTIRDNMGLFGKTKQKDKMIEQLKVLLDRFEFVDLLNLSSEVIGKKLDDVNGKERLERIEILDFIWGNYLKGSINFSQIKDFAIKRNIVTEAFFD
;
A
#
# COMPACT_ATOMS: atom_id res chain seq x y z
N MET A 1 -30.35 11.94 -40.95
CA MET A 1 -30.23 12.49 -39.58
C MET A 1 -29.24 11.61 -38.83
N ALA A 2 -27.98 12.07 -38.73
CA ALA A 2 -26.91 11.33 -38.08
C ALA A 2 -26.92 11.64 -36.58
N VAL A 3 -27.13 10.62 -35.74
CA VAL A 3 -26.97 10.73 -34.29
C VAL A 3 -25.52 10.45 -33.96
N THR A 4 -24.77 11.53 -33.70
CA THR A 4 -23.42 11.49 -33.17
C THR A 4 -23.52 11.09 -31.69
N ILE A 5 -23.25 9.82 -31.39
CA ILE A 5 -23.06 9.35 -30.02
C ILE A 5 -21.75 9.94 -29.53
N ARG A 6 -21.84 10.96 -28.68
CA ARG A 6 -20.68 11.51 -27.96
C ARG A 6 -20.16 10.43 -27.01
N ASP A 7 -18.97 9.99 -27.34
CA ASP A 7 -18.01 9.31 -26.49
C ASP A 7 -18.13 9.75 -25.02
N ASN A 8 -18.57 8.81 -24.19
CA ASN A 8 -18.57 8.92 -22.73
C ASN A 8 -17.35 8.15 -22.19
N MET A 9 -16.14 8.37 -22.73
CA MET A 9 -14.90 7.98 -22.05
C MET A 9 -14.64 8.98 -20.92
N GLY A 10 -14.70 8.53 -19.67
CA GLY A 10 -14.27 9.42 -18.58
C GLY A 10 -14.35 8.92 -17.13
N LEU A 11 -15.05 7.82 -16.83
CA LEU A 11 -15.28 7.44 -15.42
C LEU A 11 -14.94 5.99 -15.05
N PHE A 12 -14.75 5.10 -16.03
CA PHE A 12 -14.48 3.67 -15.78
C PHE A 12 -12.99 3.26 -15.89
N GLY A 13 -12.07 4.23 -15.99
CA GLY A 13 -10.63 3.97 -15.96
C GLY A 13 -10.04 3.89 -14.55
N LYS A 14 -10.61 4.62 -13.57
CA LYS A 14 -10.02 4.76 -12.23
C LYS A 14 -10.30 3.57 -11.32
N THR A 15 -11.45 2.92 -11.43
CA THR A 15 -11.84 1.82 -10.54
C THR A 15 -10.96 0.58 -10.73
N LYS A 16 -10.70 0.18 -11.99
CA LYS A 16 -9.80 -0.94 -12.30
C LYS A 16 -8.35 -0.71 -11.84
N GLN A 17 -7.90 0.54 -11.83
CA GLN A 17 -6.53 0.88 -11.44
C GLN A 17 -6.32 0.75 -9.93
N LYS A 18 -7.36 1.11 -9.14
CA LYS A 18 -7.32 1.02 -7.68
C LYS A 18 -7.30 -0.43 -7.19
N ASP A 19 -8.08 -1.31 -7.82
CA ASP A 19 -8.07 -2.76 -7.53
C ASP A 19 -6.71 -3.40 -7.82
N LYS A 20 -6.09 -3.10 -8.98
CA LYS A 20 -4.73 -3.58 -9.29
C LYS A 20 -3.69 -3.13 -8.26
N MET A 21 -3.75 -1.87 -7.81
CA MET A 21 -2.84 -1.37 -6.78
C MET A 21 -3.06 -2.06 -5.43
N ILE A 22 -4.31 -2.35 -5.08
CA ILE A 22 -4.68 -3.09 -3.85
C ILE A 22 -4.14 -4.53 -3.90
N GLU A 23 -4.25 -5.21 -5.04
CA GLU A 23 -3.69 -6.55 -5.20
C GLU A 23 -2.16 -6.54 -5.14
N GLN A 24 -1.50 -5.64 -5.86
CA GLN A 24 -0.05 -5.49 -5.78
C GLN A 24 0.41 -5.14 -4.37
N LEU A 25 -0.34 -4.30 -3.64
CA LEU A 25 -0.05 -3.97 -2.26
C LEU A 25 -0.15 -5.20 -1.35
N LYS A 26 -1.17 -6.05 -1.52
CA LYS A 26 -1.30 -7.30 -0.76
C LYS A 26 -0.12 -8.24 -1.01
N VAL A 27 0.26 -8.45 -2.27
CA VAL A 27 1.42 -9.31 -2.61
C VAL A 27 2.72 -8.72 -2.08
N LEU A 28 2.86 -7.39 -2.14
CA LEU A 28 4.01 -6.69 -1.60
C LEU A 28 4.11 -6.87 -0.07
N LEU A 29 3.02 -6.63 0.65
CA LEU A 29 2.94 -6.80 2.10
C LEU A 29 3.12 -8.26 2.54
N ASP A 30 2.70 -9.22 1.73
CA ASP A 30 2.95 -10.65 1.97
C ASP A 30 4.44 -11.00 1.92
N ARG A 31 5.21 -10.32 1.06
CA ARG A 31 6.67 -10.46 0.98
C ARG A 31 7.43 -9.76 2.09
N PHE A 32 6.83 -8.77 2.74
CA PHE A 32 7.51 -8.01 3.78
C PHE A 32 7.67 -8.86 5.03
N GLU A 33 8.89 -8.89 5.57
CA GLU A 33 9.09 -9.46 6.88
C GLU A 33 8.47 -8.58 7.97
N PHE A 34 8.25 -9.15 9.15
CA PHE A 34 7.68 -8.43 10.27
C PHE A 34 8.47 -7.15 10.61
N VAL A 35 9.80 -7.22 10.51
CA VAL A 35 10.71 -6.08 10.74
C VAL A 35 10.50 -4.98 9.69
N ASP A 36 10.24 -5.35 8.43
CA ASP A 36 9.97 -4.38 7.36
C ASP A 36 8.63 -3.69 7.53
N LEU A 37 7.60 -4.41 7.98
CA LEU A 37 6.29 -3.85 8.27
C LEU A 37 6.35 -2.84 9.43
N LEU A 38 7.14 -3.15 10.46
CA LEU A 38 7.42 -2.21 11.56
C LEU A 38 8.17 -0.97 11.07
N ASN A 39 9.23 -1.17 10.28
CA ASN A 39 10.02 -0.07 9.74
C ASN A 39 9.19 0.80 8.78
N LEU A 40 8.33 0.21 7.95
CA LEU A 40 7.42 0.94 7.07
C LEU A 40 6.45 1.78 7.90
N SER A 41 5.90 1.21 8.97
CA SER A 41 5.01 1.96 9.85
C SER A 41 5.74 3.11 10.55
N SER A 42 6.98 2.89 11.00
CA SER A 42 7.77 3.94 11.63
C SER A 42 8.25 5.03 10.65
N GLU A 43 8.73 4.68 9.46
CA GLU A 43 9.28 5.63 8.49
C GLU A 43 8.19 6.31 7.65
N VAL A 44 7.15 5.59 7.24
CA VAL A 44 6.13 6.11 6.32
C VAL A 44 4.96 6.73 7.08
N ILE A 45 4.50 6.10 8.17
CA ILE A 45 3.38 6.63 8.98
C ILE A 45 3.88 7.60 10.04
N GLY A 46 5.19 7.58 10.35
CA GLY A 46 5.77 8.41 11.41
C GLY A 46 5.34 8.00 12.81
N LYS A 47 4.67 6.84 12.94
CA LYS A 47 4.30 6.25 14.23
C LYS A 47 5.16 5.02 14.47
N LYS A 48 6.01 5.09 15.50
CA LYS A 48 6.66 3.91 16.05
C LYS A 48 5.59 3.02 16.65
N LEU A 49 5.26 1.94 15.97
CA LEU A 49 4.40 0.88 16.49
C LEU A 49 4.99 0.26 17.78
N ASP A 50 6.30 0.35 17.97
CA ASP A 50 7.02 0.03 19.20
C ASP A 50 6.46 0.77 20.45
N ASP A 51 5.95 2.00 20.26
CA ASP A 51 5.42 2.85 21.34
C ASP A 51 3.92 2.59 21.60
N VAL A 52 3.20 2.07 20.60
CA VAL A 52 1.74 1.85 20.70
C VAL A 52 1.42 0.66 21.60
N ASN A 53 2.36 -0.26 21.80
CA ASN A 53 2.10 -1.47 22.56
C ASN A 53 3.28 -1.82 23.48
N GLY A 54 3.55 -0.97 24.47
CA GLY A 54 4.66 -1.12 25.42
C GLY A 54 4.73 -2.43 26.23
N LYS A 55 3.94 -3.47 25.92
CA LYS A 55 3.98 -4.79 26.59
C LYS A 55 3.67 -6.02 25.74
N GLU A 56 3.17 -5.92 24.52
CA GLU A 56 2.69 -7.11 23.79
C GLU A 56 3.22 -7.11 22.36
N ARG A 57 3.84 -8.24 21.97
CA ARG A 57 4.33 -8.48 20.62
C ARG A 57 3.21 -8.16 19.64
N LEU A 58 3.31 -7.04 18.93
CA LEU A 58 2.39 -6.74 17.83
C LEU A 58 2.42 -7.93 16.89
N GLU A 59 1.26 -8.48 16.58
CA GLU A 59 1.19 -9.57 15.62
C GLU A 59 1.28 -8.99 14.21
N ARG A 60 1.85 -9.75 13.27
CA ARG A 60 1.97 -9.35 11.87
C ARG A 60 0.64 -8.84 11.30
N ILE A 61 -0.47 -9.44 11.74
CA ILE A 61 -1.83 -9.09 11.34
C ILE A 61 -2.21 -7.68 11.78
N GLU A 62 -1.90 -7.27 13.01
CA GLU A 62 -2.20 -5.92 13.50
C GLU A 62 -1.42 -4.85 12.75
N ILE A 63 -0.16 -5.14 12.42
CA ILE A 63 0.66 -4.21 11.63
C ILE A 63 0.10 -4.07 10.22
N LEU A 64 -0.30 -5.19 9.61
CA LEU A 64 -0.95 -5.17 8.30
C LEU A 64 -2.26 -4.40 8.33
N ASP A 65 -3.11 -4.60 9.34
CA ASP A 65 -4.35 -3.85 9.51
C ASP A 65 -4.07 -2.35 9.72
N PHE A 66 -3.04 -2.01 10.51
CA PHE A 66 -2.62 -0.64 10.71
C PHE A 66 -2.16 0.03 9.41
N ILE A 67 -1.29 -0.63 8.64
CA ILE A 67 -0.83 -0.12 7.33
C ILE A 67 -2.01 0.01 6.37
N TRP A 68 -2.90 -1.00 6.34
CA TRP A 68 -4.08 -1.01 5.49
C TRP A 68 -5.05 0.13 5.85
N GLY A 69 -5.29 0.34 7.13
CA GLY A 69 -6.13 1.42 7.65
C GLY A 69 -5.56 2.80 7.30
N ASN A 70 -4.24 2.98 7.38
CA ASN A 70 -3.59 4.23 6.97
C ASN A 70 -3.61 4.43 5.45
N TYR A 71 -3.50 3.35 4.67
CA TYR A 71 -3.66 3.40 3.21
C TYR A 71 -5.09 3.75 2.80
N LEU A 72 -6.11 3.14 3.44
CA LEU A 72 -7.52 3.47 3.20
C LEU A 72 -7.87 4.89 3.60
N LYS A 73 -7.26 5.41 4.68
CA LYS A 73 -7.39 6.82 5.11
C LYS A 73 -6.67 7.80 4.19
N GLY A 74 -5.82 7.33 3.27
CA GLY A 74 -5.01 8.17 2.40
C GLY A 74 -3.80 8.80 3.10
N SER A 75 -3.45 8.33 4.30
CA SER A 75 -2.25 8.76 5.03
C SER A 75 -0.97 8.14 4.44
N ILE A 76 -1.10 6.99 3.76
CA ILE A 76 -0.02 6.37 2.99
C ILE A 76 -0.47 6.18 1.55
N ASN A 77 0.44 6.45 0.60
CA ASN A 77 0.24 6.13 -0.81
C ASN A 77 1.03 4.90 -1.24
N PHE A 78 0.53 4.17 -2.26
CA PHE A 78 1.19 3.01 -2.84
C PHE A 78 2.63 3.32 -3.28
N SER A 79 2.87 4.50 -3.85
CA SER A 79 4.21 4.94 -4.25
C SER A 79 5.18 5.04 -3.07
N GLN A 80 4.72 5.44 -1.88
CA GLN A 80 5.58 5.49 -0.68
C GLN A 80 5.95 4.10 -0.20
N ILE A 81 4.99 3.15 -0.25
CA ILE A 81 5.22 1.76 0.12
C ILE A 81 6.16 1.10 -0.88
N LYS A 82 5.98 1.36 -2.18
CA LYS A 82 6.86 0.91 -3.26
C LYS A 82 8.28 1.44 -3.09
N ASP A 83 8.43 2.75 -2.89
CA ASP A 83 9.74 3.39 -2.69
C ASP A 83 10.47 2.79 -1.48
N PHE A 84 9.75 2.61 -0.37
CA PHE A 84 10.29 1.94 0.81
C PHE A 84 10.75 0.51 0.51
N ALA A 85 9.95 -0.26 -0.23
CA ALA A 85 10.26 -1.63 -0.58
C ALA A 85 11.53 -1.76 -1.43
N ILE A 86 11.71 -0.85 -2.39
CA ILE A 86 12.89 -0.78 -3.26
C ILE A 86 14.11 -0.32 -2.45
N LYS A 87 13.95 0.73 -1.64
CA LYS A 87 15.01 1.31 -0.79
C LYS A 87 15.57 0.31 0.23
N ARG A 88 14.70 -0.54 0.78
CA ARG A 88 15.06 -1.61 1.71
C ARG A 88 15.49 -2.90 1.01
N ASN A 89 15.49 -2.93 -0.32
CA ASN A 89 15.83 -4.09 -1.14
C ASN A 89 14.93 -5.32 -0.89
N ILE A 90 13.69 -5.09 -0.44
CA ILE A 90 12.69 -6.15 -0.17
C ILE A 90 12.16 -6.69 -1.49
N VAL A 91 11.90 -5.79 -2.45
CA VAL A 91 11.57 -6.15 -3.83
C VAL A 91 12.40 -5.29 -4.79
N THR A 92 12.71 -5.86 -5.95
CA THR A 92 13.38 -5.15 -7.03
C THR A 92 12.40 -4.30 -7.82
N GLU A 93 12.87 -3.25 -8.50
CA GLU A 93 12.03 -2.42 -9.38
C GLU A 93 11.27 -3.25 -10.43
N ALA A 94 11.89 -4.33 -10.91
CA ALA A 94 11.31 -5.34 -11.81
C ALA A 94 10.06 -6.07 -11.26
N PHE A 95 9.77 -5.95 -9.96
CA PHE A 95 8.52 -6.48 -9.38
C PHE A 95 7.29 -5.64 -9.77
N PHE A 96 7.51 -4.39 -10.17
CA PHE A 96 6.47 -3.45 -10.56
C PHE A 96 6.46 -3.12 -12.06
N ASP A 97 7.33 -3.76 -12.84
CA ASP A 97 7.43 -3.63 -14.30
C ASP A 97 6.37 -4.48 -15.00
#